data_AF-A0A8F8X8G8-F1
#
_entry.id   AF-A0A8F8X8G8-F1
#
_cell.length_a   1.000
_cell.length_b   1.000
_cell.length_c   1.000
_cell.angle_alpha   90.00
_cell.angle_beta   90.00
_cell.angle_gamma   90.00
#
_symmetry.space_group_name_H-M   'P 1'
#
loop_
_entity.id
_entity.type
_entity.pdbx_description
1 polymer ?
#
loop_
_entity_poly.entity_id
_entity_poly.type
_entity_poly.pdbx_seq_one_letter_code
_entity_poly.pdbx_strand_id
1 'polypeptide(L)'
;MSETLKSIIASYRFVLLSTPNIQVLEKKLSDEIIKFPSKPMADLTFDSSTFKNSDLINMEFINVNFESSYFKKCLVENCIFENTIFRAVEFDDCMFKNCRFIKCNLGEINVTETIFNECTFLKNSVSNAIFESCHFLNSIFEGMQVGPIGSAVLIDSKFSNSKKSIKFEGEVYFNAIFDQIDKLYID
;
A
#
# COMPACT_ATOMS: atom_id res chain seq x y z
N MET A 1 2.82 -24.40 -16.18
CA MET A 1 2.97 -24.01 -14.76
C MET A 1 2.77 -22.52 -14.71
N SER A 2 1.86 -21.99 -13.89
CA SER A 2 1.84 -20.54 -13.63
C SER A 2 3.16 -20.17 -12.94
N GLU A 3 3.85 -19.16 -13.45
CA GLU A 3 5.01 -18.61 -12.74
C GLU A 3 4.49 -17.92 -11.48
N THR A 4 5.02 -18.29 -10.31
CA THR A 4 4.74 -17.58 -9.05
C THR A 4 5.72 -16.44 -8.86
N LEU A 5 5.33 -15.40 -8.12
CA LEU A 5 6.26 -14.33 -7.75
C LEU A 5 7.49 -14.91 -7.04
N LYS A 6 7.26 -15.90 -6.18
CA LYS A 6 8.32 -16.62 -5.47
C LYS A 6 9.31 -17.28 -6.42
N SER A 7 8.83 -17.95 -7.47
CA SER A 7 9.70 -18.58 -8.47
C SER A 7 10.47 -17.56 -9.30
N ILE A 8 9.84 -16.43 -9.64
CA ILE A 8 10.47 -15.34 -10.38
C ILE A 8 11.60 -14.74 -9.55
N ILE A 9 11.35 -14.39 -8.28
CA ILE A 9 12.39 -13.84 -7.40
C ILE A 9 13.49 -14.86 -7.13
N ALA A 10 13.14 -16.13 -6.92
CA ALA A 10 14.12 -17.18 -6.65
C ALA A 10 15.06 -17.40 -7.85
N SER A 11 14.55 -17.46 -9.08
CA SER A 11 15.39 -17.65 -10.26
C SER A 11 16.42 -16.52 -10.41
N TYR A 12 16.03 -15.27 -10.14
CA TYR A 12 16.96 -14.14 -10.17
C TYR A 12 17.97 -14.16 -9.02
N ARG A 13 17.60 -14.64 -7.83
CA ARG A 13 18.52 -14.77 -6.69
C ARG A 13 19.56 -15.89 -6.88
N PHE A 14 19.21 -16.99 -7.56
CA PHE A 14 20.09 -18.14 -7.73
C PHE A 14 21.01 -18.06 -8.97
N VAL A 15 20.76 -17.16 -9.92
CA VAL A 15 21.48 -17.10 -11.22
C VAL A 15 22.56 -15.99 -11.29
N LEU A 16 23.11 -15.50 -10.17
CA LEU A 16 24.19 -14.48 -10.18
C LEU A 16 23.80 -13.20 -10.95
N LEU A 17 22.93 -12.38 -10.36
CA LEU A 17 22.73 -11.02 -10.84
C LEU A 17 23.37 -10.02 -9.89
N SER A 18 24.46 -9.44 -10.36
CA SER A 18 24.95 -8.11 -9.94
C SER A 18 24.16 -7.01 -10.67
N THR A 19 22.84 -7.18 -10.84
CA THR A 19 21.98 -6.13 -11.38
C THR A 19 21.13 -5.58 -10.26
N PRO A 20 21.19 -4.28 -9.99
CA PRO A 20 20.44 -3.68 -8.89
C PRO A 20 18.94 -3.76 -9.09
N ASN A 21 18.42 -3.87 -10.33
CA ASN A 21 16.97 -3.77 -10.60
C ASN A 21 16.42 -5.03 -11.25
N ILE A 22 15.77 -5.91 -10.47
CA ILE A 22 15.01 -7.04 -11.02
C ILE A 22 13.65 -6.51 -11.49
N GLN A 23 13.30 -6.79 -12.75
CA GLN A 23 12.04 -6.33 -13.35
C GLN A 23 11.04 -7.47 -13.51
N VAL A 24 9.83 -7.24 -13.01
CA VAL A 24 8.67 -8.13 -13.09
C VAL A 24 7.52 -7.27 -13.63
N LEU A 25 7.52 -7.03 -14.94
CA LEU A 25 6.58 -6.11 -15.58
C LEU A 25 5.37 -6.86 -16.14
N GLU A 26 4.19 -6.24 -16.03
CA GLU A 26 2.94 -6.72 -16.66
C GLU A 26 2.56 -8.16 -16.30
N LYS A 27 3.01 -8.65 -15.13
CA LYS A 27 2.74 -10.03 -14.70
C LYS A 27 1.39 -10.11 -14.00
N LYS A 28 0.63 -11.16 -14.29
CA LYS A 28 -0.60 -11.52 -13.56
C LYS A 28 -0.28 -12.63 -12.58
N LEU A 29 -0.25 -12.29 -11.30
CA LEU A 29 0.01 -13.15 -10.16
C LEU A 29 -1.31 -13.35 -9.43
N SER A 30 -1.71 -14.60 -9.22
CA SER A 30 -3.01 -14.90 -8.66
C SER A 30 -2.96 -16.10 -7.73
N ASP A 31 -3.74 -16.03 -6.65
CA ASP A 31 -3.96 -17.13 -5.70
C ASP A 31 -2.65 -17.60 -5.04
N GLU A 32 -1.76 -16.65 -4.75
CA GLU A 32 -0.44 -16.92 -4.16
C GLU A 32 -0.38 -16.53 -2.69
N ILE A 33 0.23 -17.37 -1.85
CA ILE A 33 0.65 -16.96 -0.51
C ILE A 33 2.15 -16.72 -0.54
N ILE A 34 2.55 -15.45 -0.64
CA ILE A 34 3.94 -15.01 -0.63
C ILE A 34 4.31 -14.64 0.80
N LYS A 35 4.87 -15.64 1.47
CA LYS A 35 5.54 -15.48 2.76
C LYS A 35 7.05 -15.40 2.52
N PHE A 36 7.74 -14.56 3.29
CA PHE A 36 9.19 -14.41 3.38
C PHE A 36 9.86 -13.59 2.26
N PRO A 37 10.80 -12.73 2.69
CA PRO A 37 12.18 -13.18 2.70
C PRO A 37 12.85 -12.90 4.06
N SER A 38 13.82 -13.73 4.46
CA SER A 38 14.69 -13.45 5.62
C SER A 38 15.55 -12.17 5.48
N LYS A 39 15.36 -11.44 4.39
CA LYS A 39 16.08 -10.24 3.97
C LYS A 39 15.11 -9.33 3.20
N PRO A 40 15.31 -8.01 3.22
CA PRO A 40 14.54 -7.09 2.39
C PRO A 40 14.54 -7.46 0.91
N MET A 41 13.42 -7.19 0.25
CA MET A 41 13.29 -7.08 -1.20
C MET A 41 13.61 -5.65 -1.60
N ALA A 42 14.87 -5.43 -1.95
CA ALA A 42 15.36 -4.12 -2.35
C ALA A 42 15.45 -4.01 -3.87
N ASP A 43 15.20 -2.79 -4.38
CA ASP A 43 15.54 -2.39 -5.74
C ASP A 43 14.87 -3.31 -6.81
N LEU A 44 13.55 -3.47 -6.72
CA LEU A 44 12.77 -4.27 -7.66
C LEU A 44 11.74 -3.40 -8.36
N THR A 45 11.31 -3.80 -9.56
CA THR A 45 10.13 -3.21 -10.20
C THR A 45 9.10 -4.28 -10.52
N PHE A 46 7.85 -3.94 -10.20
CA PHE A 46 6.63 -4.67 -10.44
C PHE A 46 5.66 -3.88 -11.32
N ASP A 47 6.13 -2.80 -11.96
CA ASP A 47 5.28 -1.87 -12.71
C ASP A 47 4.27 -2.58 -13.62
N SER A 48 3.04 -2.08 -13.58
CA SER A 48 1.90 -2.58 -14.35
C SER A 48 1.54 -4.04 -14.09
N SER A 49 2.02 -4.63 -12.98
CA SER A 49 1.67 -6.00 -12.59
C SER A 49 0.34 -6.06 -11.85
N THR A 50 -0.26 -7.24 -11.86
CA THR A 50 -1.54 -7.54 -11.21
C THR A 50 -1.33 -8.62 -10.17
N PHE A 51 -1.86 -8.39 -8.96
CA PHE A 51 -1.90 -9.31 -7.84
C PHE A 51 -3.37 -9.55 -7.48
N LYS A 52 -3.86 -10.78 -7.63
CA LYS A 52 -5.24 -11.12 -7.26
C LYS A 52 -5.27 -12.23 -6.24
N ASN A 53 -6.08 -12.12 -5.20
CA ASN A 53 -6.19 -13.14 -4.15
C ASN A 53 -4.80 -13.58 -3.64
N SER A 54 -3.86 -12.63 -3.56
CA SER A 54 -2.45 -12.93 -3.30
C SER A 54 -2.01 -12.30 -1.99
N ASP A 55 -1.60 -13.14 -1.05
CA ASP A 55 -1.23 -12.71 0.29
C ASP A 55 0.25 -12.37 0.35
N LEU A 56 0.57 -11.16 0.84
CA LEU A 56 1.93 -10.70 1.11
C LEU A 56 2.12 -10.61 2.61
N ILE A 57 2.94 -11.51 3.18
CA ILE A 57 3.05 -11.65 4.64
C ILE A 57 4.51 -11.59 5.09
N ASN A 58 4.77 -10.73 6.09
CA ASN A 58 6.09 -10.50 6.68
C ASN A 58 7.14 -10.10 5.63
N MET A 59 6.79 -9.17 4.74
CA MET A 59 7.64 -8.72 3.66
C MET A 59 8.22 -7.33 3.96
N GLU A 60 9.47 -7.09 3.56
CA GLU A 60 10.07 -5.77 3.61
C GLU A 60 10.48 -5.38 2.18
N PHE A 61 9.90 -4.31 1.66
CA PHE A 61 10.14 -3.76 0.32
C PHE A 61 10.86 -2.43 0.47
N ILE A 62 12.06 -2.32 -0.10
CA ILE A 62 12.90 -1.11 -0.02
C ILE A 62 13.20 -0.63 -1.45
N ASN A 63 12.92 0.63 -1.77
CA ASN A 63 13.12 1.18 -3.12
C ASN A 63 12.44 0.35 -4.23
N VAL A 64 11.26 -0.19 -3.94
CA VAL A 64 10.53 -1.01 -4.91
C VAL A 64 9.59 -0.12 -5.72
N ASN A 65 9.43 -0.41 -7.00
CA ASN A 65 8.46 0.25 -7.87
C ASN A 65 7.25 -0.66 -8.11
N PHE A 66 6.06 -0.24 -7.72
CA PHE A 66 4.77 -0.86 -8.04
C PHE A 66 3.91 0.04 -8.94
N GLU A 67 4.45 1.09 -9.56
CA GLU A 67 3.70 2.05 -10.38
C GLU A 67 2.71 1.34 -11.32
N SER A 68 1.49 1.90 -11.43
CA SER A 68 0.41 1.36 -12.29
C SER A 68 0.02 -0.11 -12.03
N SER A 69 0.44 -0.71 -10.92
CA SER A 69 0.04 -2.07 -10.55
C SER A 69 -1.39 -2.12 -10.01
N TYR A 70 -1.98 -3.32 -10.02
CA TYR A 70 -3.30 -3.58 -9.48
C TYR A 70 -3.29 -4.70 -8.45
N PHE A 71 -3.84 -4.43 -7.28
CA PHE A 71 -4.04 -5.41 -6.21
C PHE A 71 -5.53 -5.59 -5.97
N LYS A 72 -6.01 -6.83 -6.07
CA LYS A 72 -7.41 -7.17 -5.80
C LYS A 72 -7.50 -8.28 -4.77
N LYS A 73 -8.31 -8.12 -3.73
CA LYS A 73 -8.57 -9.21 -2.77
C LYS A 73 -7.32 -9.77 -2.12
N CYS A 74 -6.33 -8.92 -1.86
CA CYS A 74 -5.05 -9.31 -1.29
C CYS A 74 -5.04 -9.05 0.23
N LEU A 75 -4.48 -9.98 1.00
CA LEU A 75 -4.06 -9.71 2.38
C LEU A 75 -2.60 -9.27 2.39
N VAL A 76 -2.33 -8.09 2.94
CA VAL A 76 -0.97 -7.59 3.17
C VAL A 76 -0.78 -7.47 4.68
N GLU A 77 0.03 -8.34 5.28
CA GLU A 77 0.16 -8.44 6.74
C GLU A 77 1.62 -8.33 7.18
N ASN A 78 1.86 -7.50 8.20
CA ASN A 78 3.18 -7.27 8.80
C ASN A 78 4.25 -6.85 7.78
N CYS A 79 3.86 -6.05 6.78
CA CYS A 79 4.76 -5.62 5.72
C CYS A 79 5.30 -4.22 5.96
N ILE A 80 6.55 -4.00 5.53
CA ILE A 80 7.19 -2.69 5.50
C ILE A 80 7.41 -2.31 4.03
N PHE A 81 7.01 -1.10 3.68
CA PHE A 81 7.30 -0.45 2.41
C PHE A 81 8.10 0.81 2.72
N GLU A 82 9.36 0.86 2.29
CA GLU A 82 10.23 2.01 2.48
C GLU A 82 10.74 2.54 1.14
N ASN A 83 10.55 3.85 0.91
CA ASN A 83 10.89 4.52 -0.34
C ASN A 83 10.27 3.83 -1.59
N THR A 84 9.07 3.24 -1.41
CA THR A 84 8.37 2.51 -2.48
C THR A 84 7.54 3.46 -3.34
N ILE A 85 7.55 3.24 -4.65
CA ILE A 85 6.70 3.97 -5.60
C ILE A 85 5.41 3.18 -5.79
N PHE A 86 4.29 3.75 -5.36
CA PHE A 86 2.94 3.24 -5.60
C PHE A 86 2.14 4.19 -6.50
N ARG A 87 2.81 4.98 -7.34
CA ARG A 87 2.11 5.97 -8.16
C ARG A 87 1.08 5.28 -9.06
N ALA A 88 -0.14 5.82 -9.11
CA ALA A 88 -1.23 5.27 -9.93
C ALA A 88 -1.56 3.79 -9.65
N VAL A 89 -1.29 3.29 -8.44
CA VAL A 89 -1.66 1.92 -8.05
C VAL A 89 -3.13 1.84 -7.68
N GLU A 90 -3.76 0.77 -8.11
CA GLU A 90 -5.12 0.42 -7.73
C GLU A 90 -5.12 -0.67 -6.66
N PHE A 91 -5.81 -0.44 -5.54
CA PHE A 91 -6.07 -1.41 -4.49
C PHE A 91 -7.59 -1.60 -4.36
N ASP A 92 -8.09 -2.80 -4.57
CA ASP A 92 -9.53 -3.10 -4.60
C ASP A 92 -9.85 -4.29 -3.69
N ASP A 93 -10.74 -4.08 -2.71
CA ASP A 93 -11.19 -5.11 -1.77
C ASP A 93 -10.01 -5.79 -1.04
N CYS A 94 -9.02 -4.98 -0.63
CA CYS A 94 -7.80 -5.48 0.02
C CYS A 94 -7.86 -5.30 1.55
N MET A 95 -6.98 -6.00 2.25
CA MET A 95 -6.80 -5.82 3.69
C MET A 95 -5.31 -5.67 4.02
N PHE A 96 -4.96 -4.52 4.59
CA PHE A 96 -3.65 -4.24 5.15
C PHE A 96 -3.72 -4.38 6.65
N LYS A 97 -2.81 -5.16 7.24
CA LYS A 97 -2.75 -5.36 8.69
C LYS A 97 -1.33 -5.15 9.19
N ASN A 98 -1.17 -4.31 10.20
CA ASN A 98 0.13 -4.04 10.84
C ASN A 98 1.23 -3.69 9.82
N CYS A 99 0.89 -2.87 8.82
CA CYS A 99 1.80 -2.48 7.75
C CYS A 99 2.38 -1.08 7.97
N ARG A 100 3.59 -0.84 7.48
CA ARG A 100 4.25 0.47 7.56
C ARG A 100 4.61 0.97 6.16
N PHE A 101 4.11 2.13 5.81
CA PHE A 101 4.44 2.85 4.57
C PHE A 101 5.30 4.05 4.93
N ILE A 102 6.57 4.04 4.54
CA ILE A 102 7.59 4.99 4.99
C ILE A 102 8.18 5.67 3.76
N LYS A 103 7.96 6.98 3.63
CA LYS A 103 8.47 7.80 2.51
C LYS A 103 8.07 7.24 1.13
N CYS A 104 6.90 6.64 1.05
CA CYS A 104 6.36 6.12 -0.19
C CYS A 104 5.74 7.24 -1.02
N ASN A 105 5.77 7.05 -2.34
CA ASN A 105 4.99 7.86 -3.26
C ASN A 105 3.63 7.19 -3.51
N LEU A 106 2.58 7.69 -2.88
CA LEU A 106 1.19 7.23 -3.04
C LEU A 106 0.39 8.19 -3.93
N GLY A 107 1.03 8.89 -4.86
CA GLY A 107 0.36 9.81 -5.76
C GLY A 107 -0.56 9.08 -6.74
N GLU A 108 -1.73 9.63 -7.03
CA GLU A 108 -2.69 9.12 -8.01
C GLU A 108 -3.20 7.69 -7.71
N ILE A 109 -3.00 7.18 -6.49
CA ILE A 109 -3.55 5.87 -6.13
C ILE A 109 -5.08 5.91 -6.15
N ASN A 110 -5.68 4.77 -6.46
CA ASN A 110 -7.10 4.54 -6.26
C ASN A 110 -7.29 3.34 -5.32
N VAL A 111 -7.93 3.58 -4.18
CA VAL A 111 -8.15 2.57 -3.15
C VAL A 111 -9.64 2.43 -2.92
N THR A 112 -10.20 1.26 -3.23
CA THR A 112 -11.63 0.96 -3.09
C THR A 112 -11.84 -0.18 -2.10
N GLU A 113 -12.85 -0.06 -1.24
CA GLU A 113 -13.36 -1.14 -0.37
C GLU A 113 -12.25 -1.81 0.47
N THR A 114 -11.24 -1.03 0.88
CA THR A 114 -10.02 -1.57 1.50
C THR A 114 -9.94 -1.21 2.98
N ILE A 115 -9.48 -2.16 3.79
CA ILE A 115 -9.29 -1.99 5.23
C ILE A 115 -7.79 -1.81 5.53
N PHE A 116 -7.44 -0.76 6.26
CA PHE A 116 -6.13 -0.58 6.86
C PHE A 116 -6.26 -0.73 8.37
N ASN A 117 -5.80 -1.84 8.91
CA ASN A 117 -5.84 -2.16 10.33
C ASN A 117 -4.44 -2.05 10.93
N GLU A 118 -4.28 -1.21 11.96
CA GLU A 118 -3.01 -1.01 12.66
C GLU A 118 -1.86 -0.59 11.71
N CYS A 119 -2.16 0.18 10.67
CA CYS A 119 -1.17 0.60 9.70
C CYS A 119 -0.58 1.97 10.04
N THR A 120 0.68 2.20 9.69
CA THR A 120 1.35 3.50 9.84
C THR A 120 1.75 4.06 8.50
N PHE A 121 1.35 5.30 8.22
CA PHE A 121 1.73 6.07 7.05
C PHE A 121 2.65 7.21 7.49
N LEU A 122 3.95 7.09 7.22
CA LEU A 122 4.97 8.02 7.66
C LEU A 122 5.63 8.71 6.48
N LYS A 123 5.48 10.03 6.38
CA LYS A 123 6.15 10.89 5.39
C LYS A 123 5.86 10.54 3.94
N ASN A 124 4.65 10.04 3.67
CA ASN A 124 4.23 9.66 2.32
C ASN A 124 3.68 10.87 1.57
N SER A 125 3.84 10.88 0.23
CA SER A 125 3.11 11.80 -0.65
C SER A 125 1.79 11.16 -1.10
N VAL A 126 0.71 11.93 -1.15
CA VAL A 126 -0.64 11.44 -1.51
C VAL A 126 -1.32 12.32 -2.57
N SER A 127 -0.55 13.00 -3.42
CA SER A 127 -1.13 13.90 -4.43
C SER A 127 -2.10 13.16 -5.35
N ASN A 128 -3.34 13.65 -5.48
CA ASN A 128 -4.43 13.03 -6.26
C ASN A 128 -4.81 11.60 -5.84
N ALA A 129 -4.49 11.18 -4.62
CA ALA A 129 -4.93 9.88 -4.11
C ALA A 129 -6.44 9.86 -3.86
N ILE A 130 -7.10 8.75 -4.17
CA ILE A 130 -8.51 8.52 -3.88
C ILE A 130 -8.62 7.32 -2.94
N PHE A 131 -9.35 7.51 -1.85
CA PHE A 131 -9.72 6.46 -0.91
C PHE A 131 -11.26 6.39 -0.83
N GLU A 132 -11.86 5.42 -1.49
CA GLU A 132 -13.31 5.21 -1.54
C GLU A 132 -13.70 3.97 -0.72
N SER A 133 -14.76 4.11 0.08
CA SER A 133 -15.25 3.04 0.97
C SER A 133 -14.17 2.41 1.86
N CYS A 134 -13.15 3.18 2.24
CA CYS A 134 -12.01 2.67 2.99
C CYS A 134 -12.27 2.73 4.50
N HIS A 135 -11.70 1.77 5.24
CA HIS A 135 -11.72 1.79 6.71
C HIS A 135 -10.31 1.79 7.28
N PHE A 136 -9.93 2.90 7.91
CA PHE A 136 -8.69 3.06 8.66
C PHE A 136 -8.97 2.77 10.15
N LEU A 137 -8.64 1.55 10.57
CA LEU A 137 -8.78 1.08 11.94
C LEU A 137 -7.42 1.15 12.64
N ASN A 138 -7.34 1.84 13.78
CA ASN A 138 -6.12 2.01 14.57
C ASN A 138 -4.91 2.45 13.73
N SER A 139 -5.14 3.22 12.66
CA SER A 139 -4.11 3.57 11.68
C SER A 139 -3.68 5.03 11.80
N ILE A 140 -2.37 5.26 11.71
CA ILE A 140 -1.72 6.53 12.02
C ILE A 140 -1.17 7.16 10.75
N PHE A 141 -1.31 8.48 10.63
CA PHE A 141 -0.77 9.28 9.53
C PHE A 141 0.13 10.37 10.09
N GLU A 142 1.42 10.35 9.75
CA GLU A 142 2.41 11.26 10.31
C GLU A 142 3.28 11.88 9.21
N GLY A 143 3.44 13.21 9.24
CA GLY A 143 4.33 13.93 8.33
C GLY A 143 3.93 13.80 6.86
N MET A 144 2.65 13.57 6.58
CA MET A 144 2.12 13.41 5.22
C MET A 144 2.41 14.65 4.36
N GLN A 145 2.83 14.42 3.13
CA GLN A 145 3.12 15.48 2.16
C GLN A 145 1.91 15.60 1.22
N VAL A 146 1.05 16.58 1.50
CA VAL A 146 -0.08 16.91 0.64
C VAL A 146 0.37 18.06 -0.27
N GLY A 147 0.45 17.82 -1.57
CA GLY A 147 0.83 18.85 -2.54
C GLY A 147 -0.21 19.98 -2.62
N PRO A 148 0.18 21.19 -3.10
CA PRO A 148 -0.73 22.34 -3.22
C PRO A 148 -1.78 22.18 -4.34
N ILE A 149 -1.54 21.29 -5.30
CA ILE A 149 -2.42 20.96 -6.43
C ILE A 149 -2.57 19.43 -6.44
N GLY A 150 -3.80 18.94 -6.53
CA GLY A 150 -4.10 17.51 -6.45
C GLY A 150 -4.20 17.00 -5.03
N SER A 151 -5.22 17.44 -4.32
CA SER A 151 -5.54 16.98 -2.97
C SER A 151 -6.01 15.53 -2.99
N ALA A 152 -5.48 14.72 -2.07
CA ALA A 152 -6.09 13.44 -1.78
C ALA A 152 -7.55 13.63 -1.33
N VAL A 153 -8.41 12.72 -1.73
CA VAL A 153 -9.83 12.71 -1.34
C VAL A 153 -10.19 11.39 -0.67
N LEU A 154 -11.13 11.49 0.25
CA LEU A 154 -11.84 10.38 0.86
C LEU A 154 -13.28 10.42 0.38
N ILE A 155 -13.81 9.26 0.02
CA ILE A 155 -15.20 9.09 -0.36
C ILE A 155 -15.77 7.97 0.51
N ASP A 156 -16.88 8.24 1.19
CA ASP A 156 -17.63 7.24 1.99
C ASP A 156 -16.76 6.39 2.93
N SER A 157 -15.74 7.02 3.51
CA SER A 157 -14.67 6.36 4.25
C SER A 157 -14.77 6.58 5.75
N LYS A 158 -14.16 5.68 6.52
CA LYS A 158 -14.26 5.63 7.97
C LYS A 158 -12.89 5.58 8.63
N PHE A 159 -12.76 6.31 9.74
CA PHE A 159 -11.64 6.19 10.67
C PHE A 159 -12.16 5.67 12.01
N SER A 160 -11.41 4.79 12.67
CA SER A 160 -11.79 4.27 13.99
C SER A 160 -10.57 3.90 14.80
N ASN A 161 -10.71 3.93 16.12
CA ASN A 161 -9.84 3.20 17.02
C ASN A 161 -10.66 2.23 17.87
N SER A 162 -10.06 1.69 18.94
CA SER A 162 -10.74 0.78 19.87
C SER A 162 -11.94 1.39 20.62
N LYS A 163 -12.09 2.72 20.65
CA LYS A 163 -13.10 3.45 21.45
C LYS A 163 -14.09 4.27 20.62
N LYS A 164 -13.63 4.90 19.53
CA LYS A 164 -14.33 5.95 18.79
C LYS A 164 -14.27 5.68 17.28
N SER A 165 -15.25 6.18 16.54
CA SER A 165 -15.23 6.18 15.07
C SER A 165 -15.80 7.46 14.49
N ILE A 166 -15.23 7.90 13.37
CA ILE A 166 -15.73 9.00 12.55
C ILE A 166 -15.93 8.48 11.13
N LYS A 167 -17.07 8.81 10.53
CA LYS A 167 -17.39 8.50 9.13
C LYS A 167 -17.44 9.80 8.33
N PHE A 168 -16.94 9.75 7.10
CA PHE A 168 -17.01 10.81 6.12
C PHE A 168 -17.86 10.30 4.97
N GLU A 169 -18.98 10.96 4.72
CA GLU A 169 -19.91 10.62 3.63
C GLU A 169 -19.70 11.60 2.47
N GLY A 170 -19.74 11.08 1.23
CA GLY A 170 -19.38 11.82 0.04
C GLY A 170 -17.89 12.20 -0.02
N GLU A 171 -17.55 13.08 -0.95
CA GLU A 171 -16.17 13.49 -1.20
C GLU A 171 -15.69 14.53 -0.17
N VAL A 172 -14.59 14.21 0.51
CA VAL A 172 -13.93 15.09 1.49
C VAL A 172 -12.44 15.12 1.23
N TYR A 173 -11.84 16.31 1.24
CA TYR A 173 -10.39 16.45 1.09
C TYR A 173 -9.63 15.90 2.31
N PHE A 174 -8.64 15.05 2.05
CA PHE A 174 -7.85 14.37 3.07
C PHE A 174 -7.13 15.34 4.03
N ASN A 175 -6.66 16.47 3.53
CA ASN A 175 -6.01 17.48 4.37
C ASN A 175 -6.97 18.19 5.33
N ALA A 176 -8.27 18.23 5.02
CA ALA A 176 -9.27 18.88 5.86
C ALA A 176 -9.69 18.03 7.07
N ILE A 177 -9.25 16.77 7.14
CA ILE A 177 -9.68 15.83 8.19
C ILE A 177 -8.62 15.56 9.27
N PHE A 178 -7.37 16.02 9.11
CA PHE A 178 -6.28 15.73 10.05
C PHE A 178 -6.61 16.10 11.50
N ASP A 179 -7.11 17.33 11.74
CA ASP A 179 -7.53 17.77 13.08
C ASP A 179 -8.63 16.89 13.71
N GLN A 180 -9.46 16.25 12.88
CA GLN A 180 -10.56 15.38 13.34
C GLN A 180 -10.04 13.98 13.67
N ILE A 181 -9.15 13.43 12.84
CA ILE A 181 -8.58 12.10 13.07
C ILE A 181 -7.54 12.11 14.19
N ASP A 182 -6.78 13.18 14.38
CA ASP A 182 -5.82 13.30 15.48
C ASP A 182 -6.52 13.22 16.84
N LYS A 183 -7.74 13.79 16.95
CA LYS A 183 -8.58 13.70 18.15
C LYS A 183 -9.11 12.30 18.43
N LEU A 184 -9.08 11.37 17.47
CA LEU A 184 -9.38 9.97 17.76
C LEU A 184 -8.31 9.37 18.67
N TYR A 185 -7.05 9.75 18.48
CA TYR A 185 -5.89 9.15 19.15
C TYR A 185 -5.45 9.87 20.43
N ILE A 186 -6.17 10.93 20.81
CA ILE A 186 -6.03 11.59 22.11
C ILE A 186 -7.08 10.99 23.06
N ASP A 187 -6.65 10.59 24.25
CA ASP A 187 -7.52 10.03 25.30
C ASP A 187 -8.58 11.03 25.78
#